data_AF-A0A5M9ZDC7-F1
#
_entry.id   AF-A0A5M9ZDC7-F1
#
_cell.length_a   1.000
_cell.length_b   1.000
_cell.length_c   1.000
_cell.angle_alpha   90.00
_cell.angle_beta   90.00
_cell.angle_gamma   90.00
#
_symmetry.space_group_name_H-M   'P 1'
#
loop_
_entity.id
_entity.type
_entity.pdbx_description
1 polymer ?
#
loop_
_entity_poly.entity_id
_entity_poly.type
_entity_poly.pdbx_seq_one_letter_code
_entity_poly.pdbx_strand_id
1 'polypeptide(L)'
;MDDSTIENVYRLFGAHTSIAALCDAIELGSGMRDAVMMRIIDPSITLEEFSGIAHSNRIDPSPQSTALINRILLEGPRHPSDNDGMRIMSAAEGISHEAWERNDPELHAVAAYLMWLCGDRGTCGLEARAALILDRNTTMAKLVLDLLERERRQIAQAEQF
;
A
#
# COMPACT_ATOMS: atom_id res chain seq x y z
N MET A 1 -1.34 -15.43 12.08
CA MET A 1 -2.55 -14.61 12.23
C MET A 1 -3.75 -15.55 12.12
N ASP A 2 -4.76 -15.38 12.94
CA ASP A 2 -5.98 -16.20 12.88
C ASP A 2 -7.04 -15.60 11.94
N ASP A 3 -7.96 -16.43 11.48
CA ASP A 3 -9.02 -16.04 10.52
C ASP A 3 -9.94 -14.95 11.10
N SER A 4 -10.17 -14.95 12.42
CA SER A 4 -11.01 -13.94 13.08
C SER A 4 -10.42 -12.54 13.02
N THR A 5 -9.10 -12.40 13.19
CA THR A 5 -8.40 -11.12 13.07
C THR A 5 -8.51 -10.60 11.64
N ILE A 6 -8.32 -11.48 10.66
CA ILE A 6 -8.37 -11.13 9.24
C ILE A 6 -9.77 -10.67 8.83
N GLU A 7 -10.80 -11.39 9.25
CA GLU A 7 -12.19 -11.02 8.97
C GLU A 7 -12.55 -9.67 9.62
N ASN A 8 -12.07 -9.41 10.84
CA ASN A 8 -12.29 -8.13 11.52
C ASN A 8 -11.63 -6.98 10.75
N VAL A 9 -10.38 -7.15 10.30
CA VAL A 9 -9.70 -6.13 9.48
C VAL A 9 -10.42 -5.92 8.15
N TYR A 10 -10.87 -6.99 7.48
CA TYR A 10 -11.61 -6.85 6.22
C TYR A 10 -12.88 -6.02 6.36
N ARG A 11 -13.57 -6.13 7.50
CA ARG A 11 -14.76 -5.33 7.82
C ARG A 11 -14.46 -3.85 8.09
N LEU A 12 -13.19 -3.47 8.27
CA LEU A 12 -12.77 -2.07 8.36
C LEU A 12 -12.90 -1.32 7.02
N PHE A 13 -13.28 -1.93 5.89
CA PHE A 13 -13.44 -1.17 4.64
C PHE A 13 -14.87 -0.63 4.42
N GLY A 14 -15.61 -0.34 5.51
CA GLY A 14 -16.93 0.29 5.50
C GLY A 14 -16.91 1.83 5.59
N ALA A 15 -18.08 2.47 5.40
CA ALA A 15 -18.22 3.93 5.26
C ALA A 15 -17.81 4.79 6.49
N HIS A 16 -17.47 4.20 7.63
CA HIS A 16 -17.20 4.91 8.90
C HIS A 16 -15.87 4.52 9.56
N THR A 17 -14.97 3.89 8.82
CA THR A 17 -13.75 3.38 9.41
C THR A 17 -12.73 4.49 9.65
N SER A 18 -12.19 4.51 10.87
CA SER A 18 -11.05 5.35 11.21
C SER A 18 -9.78 4.89 10.49
N ILE A 19 -9.05 5.84 9.91
CA ILE A 19 -7.70 5.62 9.37
C ILE A 19 -6.79 4.99 10.42
N ALA A 20 -6.87 5.41 11.68
CA ALA A 20 -6.08 4.84 12.77
C ALA A 20 -6.26 3.32 12.90
N ALA A 21 -7.48 2.80 12.67
CA ALA A 21 -7.73 1.36 12.72
C ALA A 21 -7.12 0.61 11.52
N LEU A 22 -7.01 1.26 10.36
CA LEU A 22 -6.29 0.70 9.21
C LEU A 22 -4.78 0.70 9.47
N CYS A 23 -4.24 1.73 10.13
CA CYS A 23 -2.84 1.78 10.55
C CYS A 23 -2.52 0.67 11.56
N ASP A 24 -3.36 0.48 12.58
CA ASP A 24 -3.22 -0.64 13.53
C ASP A 24 -3.19 -1.99 12.81
N ALA A 25 -4.00 -2.15 11.76
CA ALA A 25 -4.02 -3.38 10.97
C ALA A 25 -2.75 -3.59 10.14
N ILE A 26 -2.17 -2.54 9.57
CA ILE A 26 -0.90 -2.59 8.83
C ILE A 26 0.24 -3.11 9.72
N GLU A 27 0.27 -2.68 10.98
CA GLU A 27 1.29 -3.06 11.95
C GLU A 27 1.23 -4.55 12.38
N LEU A 28 0.11 -5.25 12.09
CA LEU A 28 -0.03 -6.68 12.40
C LEU A 28 0.91 -7.60 11.60
N GLY A 29 1.56 -7.08 10.55
CA GLY A 29 2.62 -7.74 9.80
C GLY A 29 2.47 -7.61 8.29
N SER A 30 3.53 -7.96 7.54
CA SER A 30 3.62 -7.76 6.09
C SER A 30 2.46 -8.33 5.29
N GLY A 31 1.98 -9.54 5.60
CA GLY A 31 0.82 -10.09 4.90
C GLY A 31 -0.45 -9.25 5.10
N MET A 32 -0.70 -8.77 6.33
CA MET A 32 -1.86 -7.93 6.61
C MET A 32 -1.73 -6.55 5.99
N ARG A 33 -0.54 -5.93 6.09
CA ARG A 33 -0.20 -4.70 5.36
C ARG A 33 -0.52 -4.83 3.88
N ASP A 34 -0.03 -5.88 3.23
CA ASP A 34 -0.23 -6.09 1.80
C ASP A 34 -1.71 -6.28 1.47
N ALA A 35 -2.47 -7.01 2.29
CA ALA A 35 -3.91 -7.19 2.12
C ALA A 35 -4.68 -5.86 2.26
N VAL A 36 -4.35 -5.06 3.28
CA VAL A 36 -4.91 -3.72 3.50
C VAL A 36 -4.60 -2.81 2.31
N MET A 37 -3.34 -2.77 1.86
CA MET A 37 -2.94 -1.98 0.70
C MET A 37 -3.69 -2.40 -0.57
N MET A 38 -3.76 -3.70 -0.86
CA MET A 38 -4.46 -4.20 -2.04
C MET A 38 -5.94 -3.83 -1.97
N ARG A 39 -6.56 -3.88 -0.79
CA ARG A 39 -7.97 -3.50 -0.58
C ARG A 39 -8.20 -1.99 -0.69
N ILE A 40 -7.23 -1.17 -0.30
CA ILE A 40 -7.21 0.28 -0.58
C ILE A 40 -7.11 0.51 -2.08
N ILE A 41 -6.31 -0.25 -2.82
CA ILE A 41 -6.17 -0.05 -4.27
C ILE A 41 -7.45 -0.54 -4.98
N ASP A 42 -7.87 -1.77 -4.72
CA ASP A 42 -9.02 -2.42 -5.32
C ASP A 42 -10.11 -2.78 -4.27
N PRO A 43 -11.19 -1.97 -4.19
CA PRO A 43 -12.28 -2.18 -3.25
C PRO A 43 -13.25 -3.30 -3.71
N SER A 44 -12.89 -4.08 -4.74
CA SER A 44 -13.61 -5.31 -5.12
C SER A 44 -12.99 -6.60 -4.56
N ILE A 45 -11.80 -6.53 -3.92
CA ILE A 45 -11.17 -7.68 -3.26
C ILE A 45 -12.12 -8.37 -2.29
N THR A 46 -12.38 -9.66 -2.49
CA THR A 46 -13.27 -10.42 -1.62
C THR A 46 -12.59 -10.76 -0.29
N LEU A 47 -13.35 -11.19 0.71
CA LEU A 47 -12.78 -11.67 1.98
C LEU A 47 -11.84 -12.86 1.75
N GLU A 48 -12.18 -13.77 0.83
CA GLU A 48 -11.34 -14.93 0.50
C GLU A 48 -9.99 -14.49 -0.08
N GLU A 49 -10.01 -13.55 -1.03
CA GLU A 49 -8.79 -12.98 -1.63
C GLU A 49 -7.96 -12.21 -0.59
N PHE A 50 -8.63 -11.39 0.23
CA PHE A 50 -7.99 -10.65 1.33
C PHE A 50 -7.30 -11.60 2.32
N SER A 51 -8.01 -12.65 2.75
CA SER A 51 -7.46 -13.70 3.60
C SER A 51 -6.29 -14.42 2.94
N GLY A 52 -6.38 -14.72 1.64
CA GLY A 52 -5.30 -15.33 0.88
C GLY A 52 -4.03 -14.47 0.85
N ILE A 53 -4.16 -13.14 0.83
CA ILE A 53 -3.03 -12.21 0.92
C ILE A 53 -2.53 -12.12 2.37
N ALA A 54 -3.42 -11.91 3.34
CA ALA A 54 -3.09 -11.74 4.76
C ALA A 54 -2.32 -12.93 5.36
N HIS A 55 -2.59 -14.14 4.87
CA HIS A 55 -1.88 -15.36 5.27
C HIS A 55 -0.48 -15.53 4.64
N SER A 56 -0.04 -14.65 3.75
CA SER A 56 1.19 -14.81 2.95
C SER A 56 2.50 -14.71 3.75
N ASN A 57 2.45 -14.65 5.09
CA ASN A 57 3.60 -14.96 5.95
C ASN A 57 3.94 -16.47 5.98
N ARG A 58 3.29 -17.30 5.15
CA ARG A 58 3.68 -18.70 4.91
C ARG A 58 4.86 -18.73 3.93
N ILE A 59 5.78 -19.67 4.17
CA ILE A 59 7.05 -19.87 3.43
C ILE A 59 6.88 -19.95 1.91
N ASP A 60 5.67 -20.23 1.42
CA ASP A 60 5.26 -20.03 0.03
C ASP A 60 3.95 -19.22 -0.03
N PRO A 61 3.95 -17.99 -0.59
CA PRO A 61 2.70 -17.32 -0.94
C PRO A 61 1.97 -18.17 -1.98
N SER A 62 0.64 -18.29 -1.84
CA SER A 62 -0.12 -19.07 -2.81
C SER A 62 0.07 -18.47 -4.21
N PRO A 63 0.25 -19.29 -5.27
CA PRO A 63 0.37 -18.78 -6.64
C PRO A 63 -0.78 -17.85 -7.03
N GLN A 64 -1.96 -18.07 -6.46
CA GLN A 64 -3.16 -17.26 -6.66
C GLN A 64 -3.04 -15.89 -5.99
N SER A 65 -2.53 -15.80 -4.76
CA SER A 65 -2.28 -14.54 -4.06
C SER A 65 -1.25 -13.70 -4.80
N THR A 66 -0.14 -14.30 -5.23
CA THR A 66 0.91 -13.62 -6.01
C THR A 66 0.37 -13.14 -7.36
N ALA A 67 -0.42 -13.96 -8.06
CA ALA A 67 -1.05 -13.57 -9.31
C ALA A 67 -2.04 -12.41 -9.13
N LEU A 68 -2.81 -12.40 -8.04
CA LEU A 68 -3.74 -11.31 -7.72
C LEU A 68 -3.00 -10.00 -7.45
N ILE A 69 -1.96 -10.02 -6.62
CA ILE A 69 -1.14 -8.85 -6.32
C ILE A 69 -0.53 -8.31 -7.62
N ASN A 70 0.14 -9.17 -8.40
CA ASN A 70 0.76 -8.76 -9.66
C ASN A 70 -0.27 -8.16 -10.63
N ARG A 71 -1.47 -8.74 -10.71
CA ARG A 71 -2.56 -8.20 -11.53
C ARG A 71 -2.95 -6.79 -11.08
N ILE A 72 -3.22 -6.59 -9.79
CA ILE A 72 -3.61 -5.27 -9.27
C ILE A 72 -2.50 -4.23 -9.48
N LEU A 73 -1.24 -4.64 -9.30
CA LEU A 73 -0.10 -3.75 -9.44
C LEU A 73 0.21 -3.39 -10.90
N LEU A 74 0.00 -4.31 -11.85
CA LEU A 74 0.29 -4.09 -13.28
C LEU A 74 -0.88 -3.49 -14.06
N GLU A 75 -2.11 -3.93 -13.74
CA GLU A 75 -3.32 -3.59 -14.48
C GLU A 75 -4.17 -2.52 -13.78
N GLY A 76 -3.91 -2.26 -12.49
CA GLY A 76 -4.73 -1.39 -11.66
C GLY A 76 -5.93 -2.11 -11.03
N PRO A 77 -6.87 -1.36 -10.40
CA PRO A 77 -8.05 -1.94 -9.78
C PRO A 77 -8.95 -2.63 -10.80
N ARG A 78 -9.56 -3.77 -10.45
CA ARG A 78 -10.45 -4.53 -11.36
C ARG A 78 -11.71 -3.77 -11.78
N HIS A 79 -12.19 -2.89 -10.91
CA HIS A 79 -13.37 -2.06 -11.15
C HIS A 79 -12.97 -0.60 -11.00
N PRO A 80 -12.32 -0.01 -12.02
CA PRO A 80 -11.89 1.38 -11.96
C PRO A 80 -13.11 2.28 -11.82
N SER A 81 -13.14 3.02 -10.71
CA SER A 81 -14.04 4.14 -10.48
C SER A 81 -13.35 5.43 -10.89
N ASP A 82 -14.11 6.39 -11.43
CA ASP A 82 -13.62 7.74 -11.73
C ASP A 82 -12.96 8.43 -10.50
N ASN A 83 -13.28 7.96 -9.28
CA ASN A 83 -12.78 8.50 -8.03
C ASN A 83 -11.69 7.66 -7.35
N ASP A 84 -11.18 6.59 -7.99
CA ASP A 84 -10.22 5.71 -7.33
C ASP A 84 -8.94 6.42 -6.91
N GLY A 85 -8.41 7.31 -7.77
CA GLY A 85 -7.24 8.11 -7.42
C GLY A 85 -7.47 8.99 -6.18
N MET A 86 -8.64 9.62 -6.06
CA MET A 86 -9.00 10.46 -4.91
C MET A 86 -9.15 9.63 -3.63
N ARG A 87 -9.80 8.46 -3.73
CA ARG A 87 -10.00 7.54 -2.61
C ARG A 87 -8.68 6.98 -2.08
N ILE A 88 -7.80 6.54 -2.98
CA ILE A 88 -6.47 6.03 -2.63
C ILE A 88 -5.63 7.15 -2.03
N MET A 89 -5.63 8.35 -2.61
CA MET A 89 -4.90 9.49 -2.07
C MET A 89 -5.39 9.90 -0.69
N SER A 90 -6.70 9.97 -0.48
CA SER A 90 -7.27 10.30 0.84
C SER A 90 -6.87 9.29 1.91
N ALA A 91 -6.83 8.00 1.57
CA ALA A 91 -6.30 6.98 2.48
C ALA A 91 -4.79 7.17 2.72
N ALA A 92 -4.01 7.48 1.69
CA ALA A 92 -2.57 7.71 1.79
C ALA A 92 -2.22 8.92 2.68
N GLU A 93 -2.94 10.04 2.53
CA GLU A 93 -2.79 11.24 3.36
C GLU A 93 -3.14 10.94 4.82
N GLY A 94 -4.21 10.21 5.07
CA GLY A 94 -4.56 9.76 6.40
C GLY A 94 -3.48 8.89 7.03
N ILE A 95 -2.96 7.90 6.29
CA ILE A 95 -1.90 7.01 6.77
C ILE A 95 -0.61 7.79 7.01
N SER A 96 -0.25 8.75 6.14
CA SER A 96 0.90 9.65 6.34
C SER A 96 0.75 10.44 7.64
N HIS A 97 -0.44 11.00 7.92
CA HIS A 97 -0.68 11.72 9.17
C HIS A 97 -0.43 10.83 10.40
N GLU A 98 -0.99 9.62 10.42
CA GLU A 98 -0.75 8.66 11.50
C GLU A 98 0.73 8.23 11.58
N ALA A 99 1.42 8.08 10.44
CA ALA A 99 2.83 7.73 10.39
C ALA A 99 3.70 8.77 11.12
N TRP A 100 3.44 10.06 10.88
CA TRP A 100 4.13 11.16 11.55
C TRP A 100 3.83 11.22 13.05
N GLU A 101 2.57 11.06 13.44
CA GLU A 101 2.16 11.07 14.86
C GLU A 101 2.79 9.90 15.65
N ARG A 102 2.84 8.72 15.02
CA ARG A 102 3.37 7.49 15.64
C ARG A 102 4.88 7.32 15.48
N ASN A 103 5.50 8.06 14.57
CA ASN A 103 6.87 7.83 14.08
C ASN A 103 7.08 6.39 13.58
N ASP A 104 6.13 5.89 12.78
CA ASP A 104 6.16 4.51 12.29
C ASP A 104 6.74 4.41 10.86
N PRO A 105 7.88 3.71 10.66
CA PRO A 105 8.52 3.62 9.35
C PRO A 105 7.70 2.84 8.31
N GLU A 106 6.89 1.87 8.75
CA GLU A 106 6.09 1.04 7.86
C GLU A 106 4.89 1.82 7.32
N LEU A 107 4.21 2.60 8.18
CA LEU A 107 3.14 3.50 7.77
C LEU A 107 3.64 4.55 6.77
N HIS A 108 4.82 5.14 7.02
CA HIS A 108 5.47 6.04 6.05
C HIS A 108 5.70 5.35 4.70
N ALA A 109 6.18 4.10 4.70
CA ALA A 109 6.44 3.36 3.47
C ALA A 109 5.15 3.01 2.70
N VAL A 110 4.08 2.65 3.40
CA VAL A 110 2.75 2.40 2.81
C VAL A 110 2.18 3.68 2.21
N ALA A 111 2.19 4.79 2.94
CA ALA A 111 1.73 6.08 2.44
C ALA A 111 2.51 6.50 1.20
N ALA A 112 3.84 6.36 1.23
CA ALA A 112 4.70 6.65 0.09
C ALA A 112 4.30 5.84 -1.15
N TYR A 113 4.04 4.55 -1.00
CA TYR A 113 3.65 3.70 -2.11
C TYR A 113 2.31 4.11 -2.73
N LEU A 114 1.31 4.38 -1.89
CA LEU A 114 -0.02 4.81 -2.35
C LEU A 114 0.01 6.18 -3.03
N MET A 115 0.79 7.14 -2.50
CA MET A 115 1.00 8.44 -3.13
C MET A 115 1.71 8.31 -4.48
N TRP A 116 2.71 7.42 -4.58
CA TRP A 116 3.36 7.11 -5.84
C TRP A 116 2.37 6.53 -6.86
N LEU A 117 1.49 5.60 -6.44
CA LEU A 117 0.46 5.06 -7.32
C LEU A 117 -0.49 6.16 -7.85
N CYS A 118 -0.81 7.16 -7.03
CA CYS A 118 -1.66 8.30 -7.40
C CYS A 118 -0.96 9.39 -8.22
N GLY A 119 0.33 9.25 -8.54
CA GLY A 119 1.05 10.26 -9.32
C GLY A 119 1.74 11.36 -8.50
N ASP A 120 1.61 11.39 -7.17
CA ASP A 120 2.25 12.40 -6.33
C ASP A 120 3.71 12.04 -6.05
N ARG A 121 4.58 12.46 -6.97
CA ARG A 121 6.04 12.22 -6.92
C ARG A 121 6.76 13.00 -5.83
N GLY A 122 6.20 14.14 -5.40
CA GLY A 122 6.82 15.00 -4.41
C GLY A 122 6.67 14.40 -3.01
N THR A 123 5.43 14.17 -2.61
CA THR A 123 5.11 13.70 -1.25
C THR A 123 5.58 12.27 -1.04
N CYS A 124 5.41 11.37 -2.02
CA CYS A 124 5.88 9.99 -1.86
C CYS A 124 7.40 9.89 -1.61
N GLY A 125 8.21 10.76 -2.23
CA GLY A 125 9.65 10.78 -2.04
C GLY A 125 10.05 11.26 -0.64
N LEU A 126 9.27 12.16 -0.03
CA LEU A 126 9.48 12.60 1.35
C LEU A 126 9.14 11.48 2.33
N GLU A 127 7.98 10.86 2.18
CA GLU A 127 7.51 9.76 3.02
C GLU A 127 8.46 8.56 2.97
N ALA A 128 8.91 8.14 1.79
CA ALA A 128 9.88 7.05 1.65
C ALA A 128 11.23 7.37 2.32
N ARG A 129 11.67 8.63 2.32
CA ARG A 129 12.89 9.04 3.03
C ARG A 129 12.67 9.07 4.53
N ALA A 130 11.52 9.54 5.01
CA ALA A 130 11.16 9.51 6.43
C ALA A 130 11.20 8.08 6.97
N ALA A 131 10.59 7.13 6.25
CA ALA A 131 10.66 5.71 6.57
C ALA A 131 12.12 5.22 6.72
N LEU A 132 13.01 5.55 5.78
CA LEU A 132 14.41 5.12 5.80
C LEU A 132 15.28 5.82 6.86
N ILE A 133 14.88 7.00 7.32
CA ILE A 133 15.52 7.69 8.45
C ILE A 133 15.21 6.94 9.74
N LEU A 134 13.95 6.50 9.92
CA LEU A 134 13.48 5.77 11.09
C LEU A 134 13.97 4.31 11.09
N ASP A 135 13.86 3.61 9.96
CA ASP A 135 14.43 2.27 9.75
C ASP A 135 15.03 2.13 8.34
N ARG A 136 16.35 1.95 8.29
CA ARG A 136 17.11 1.78 7.04
C ARG A 136 16.80 0.47 6.32
N ASN A 137 16.12 -0.48 6.97
CA ASN A 137 15.81 -1.78 6.40
C ASN A 137 14.43 -1.85 5.75
N THR A 138 13.61 -0.79 5.79
CA THR A 138 12.27 -0.77 5.21
C THR A 138 12.29 -0.98 3.70
N THR A 139 12.04 -2.22 3.26
CA THR A 139 12.15 -2.64 1.85
C THR A 139 11.19 -1.89 0.93
N MET A 140 9.97 -1.62 1.39
CA MET A 140 8.96 -0.90 0.60
C MET A 140 9.38 0.55 0.32
N ALA A 141 9.99 1.23 1.29
CA ALA A 141 10.51 2.58 1.09
C ALA A 141 11.63 2.63 0.04
N LYS A 142 12.53 1.62 0.04
CA LYS A 142 13.57 1.47 -1.00
C LYS A 142 12.95 1.27 -2.37
N LEU A 143 11.93 0.40 -2.47
CA LEU A 143 11.19 0.16 -3.71
C LEU A 143 10.59 1.46 -4.28
N VAL A 144 9.94 2.28 -3.44
CA VAL A 144 9.35 3.55 -3.88
C VAL A 144 10.42 4.50 -4.45
N LEU A 145 11.57 4.64 -3.78
CA LEU A 145 12.65 5.48 -4.28
C LEU A 145 13.24 4.95 -5.60
N ASP A 146 13.35 3.64 -5.76
CA ASP A 146 13.79 3.02 -7.00
C ASP A 146 12.80 3.25 -8.15
N LEU A 147 11.49 3.20 -7.87
CA LEU A 147 10.43 3.49 -8.85
C LEU A 147 10.51 4.96 -9.33
N LEU A 148 10.64 5.90 -8.39
CA LEU A 148 10.81 7.33 -8.70
C LEU A 148 12.02 7.61 -9.58
N GLU A 149 13.15 6.96 -9.28
CA GLU A 149 14.38 7.10 -10.05
C GLU A 149 14.22 6.54 -11.47
N ARG A 150 13.53 5.41 -11.64
CA ARG A 150 13.24 4.83 -12.96
C ARG A 150 12.36 5.75 -13.81
N GLU A 151 11.30 6.30 -13.24
CA GLU A 151 10.40 7.23 -13.94
C GLU A 151 11.13 8.50 -14.36
N ARG A 152 11.96 9.07 -13.47
CA ARG A 152 12.79 10.23 -13.79
C ARG A 152 13.68 9.99 -15.01
N ARG A 153 14.30 8.79 -15.10
CA ARG A 153 15.14 8.41 -16.24
C ARG A 153 14.32 8.26 -17.53
N GLN A 154 13.12 7.71 -17.45
CA GLN A 154 12.24 7.57 -18.61
C GLN A 154 11.80 8.93 -19.17
N ILE A 155 11.43 9.87 -18.28
CA ILE A 155 11.08 11.24 -18.67
C ILE A 155 12.28 11.93 -19.34
N ALA A 156 13.46 11.86 -18.72
CA ALA A 156 14.68 12.45 -19.28
C ALA A 156 15.08 11.85 -20.65
N GLN A 157 14.73 10.60 -20.92
CA GLN A 157 14.94 9.97 -22.23
C GLN A 157 13.90 10.41 -23.27
N ALA A 158 12.65 10.59 -22.86
CA ALA A 158 11.57 11.06 -23.73
C ALA A 158 11.79 12.51 -24.20
N GLU A 159 12.39 13.34 -23.35
CA GLU A 159 12.72 14.75 -23.67
C GLU A 159 13.93 14.92 -24.61
N GLN A 160 14.64 13.84 -24.95
CA GLN A 160 15.78 13.85 -25.88
C GLN A 160 15.40 13.58 -27.35
N PHE A 161 14.12 13.33 -27.62
CA PHE A 161 13.54 13.10 -28.96
C PHE A 161 12.51 14.17 -29.31
#